data_AF-A0A8C2SHH4-F1
#
_entry.id   AF-A0A8C2SHH4-F1
#
_cell.length_a   1.000
_cell.length_b   1.000
_cell.length_c   1.000
_cell.angle_alpha   90.00
_cell.angle_beta   90.00
_cell.angle_gamma   90.00
#
_symmetry.space_group_name_H-M   'P 1'
#
loop_
_entity.id
_entity.type
_entity.pdbx_description
1 polymer ?
#
loop_
_entity_poly.entity_id
_entity_poly.type
_entity_poly.pdbx_seq_one_letter_code
_entity_poly.pdbx_strand_id
1 'polypeptide(L)'
;MADLSLADALTEPSPEIEEEIKRDFIATLEAEAFDDVVGETVGKTDYIPLLDVDEKTGSSESKKKPCSDTRQVEGTPSSQATVLANGDHGIERNDVTEA
;
A
#
# COMPACT_ATOMS: atom_id res chain seq x y z
N MET A 1 4.30 5.11 28.65
CA MET A 1 4.68 4.98 27.23
C MET A 1 3.43 5.30 26.43
N ALA A 2 3.52 6.10 25.38
CA ALA A 2 2.35 6.37 24.53
C ALA A 2 1.83 5.06 23.94
N ASP A 3 0.51 4.93 23.82
CA ASP A 3 -0.11 3.80 23.14
C ASP A 3 0.06 4.02 21.63
N LEU A 4 0.75 3.10 20.95
CA LEU A 4 1.02 3.22 19.51
C LEU A 4 -0.16 2.70 18.68
N SER A 5 -1.39 2.86 19.18
CA SER A 5 -2.58 2.35 18.53
C SER A 5 -3.03 3.28 17.39
N LEU A 6 -3.45 2.68 16.27
CA LEU A 6 -3.92 3.43 15.09
C LEU A 6 -5.19 4.26 15.38
N ALA A 7 -5.93 3.91 16.42
CA ALA A 7 -7.08 4.69 16.86
C ALA A 7 -6.68 6.11 17.24
N ASP A 8 -5.59 6.29 17.99
CA ASP A 8 -5.13 7.59 18.46
C ASP A 8 -4.74 8.51 17.29
N ALA A 9 -4.01 7.96 16.30
CA ALA A 9 -3.64 8.69 15.09
C ALA A 9 -4.84 9.21 14.25
N LEU A 10 -6.03 8.60 14.42
CA LEU A 10 -7.25 9.02 13.71
C LEU A 10 -8.17 9.90 14.55
N THR A 11 -8.06 9.87 15.88
CA THR A 11 -8.93 10.65 16.79
C THR A 11 -8.25 11.87 17.41
N GLU A 12 -6.92 11.90 17.44
CA GLU A 12 -6.19 13.06 17.96
C GLU A 12 -6.42 14.26 17.04
N PRO A 13 -6.83 15.44 17.58
CA PRO A 13 -6.96 16.64 16.76
C PRO A 13 -5.60 16.99 16.16
N SER A 14 -5.60 17.35 14.87
CA SER A 14 -4.37 17.80 14.21
C SER A 14 -3.78 18.97 15.01
N PRO A 15 -2.49 18.94 15.35
CA PRO A 15 -1.87 19.99 16.15
C PRO A 15 -2.06 21.36 15.48
N GLU A 16 -2.44 22.35 16.27
CA GLU A 16 -2.59 23.73 15.82
C GLU A 16 -1.20 24.34 15.60
N ILE A 17 -0.71 24.21 14.37
CA ILE A 17 0.53 24.84 13.92
C ILE A 17 0.16 26.09 13.12
N GLU A 18 0.88 27.19 13.33
CA GLU A 18 0.68 28.47 12.65
C GLU A 18 0.79 28.32 11.13
N GLU A 19 -0.04 29.03 10.36
CA GLU A 19 -0.09 28.89 8.90
C GLU A 19 1.23 29.23 8.21
N GLU A 20 2.01 30.14 8.78
CA GLU A 20 3.34 30.49 8.27
C GLU A 20 4.32 29.31 8.43
N ILE A 21 4.37 28.71 9.62
CA ILE A 21 5.21 27.55 9.90
C ILE A 21 4.80 26.34 9.04
N LYS A 22 3.49 26.12 8.85
CA LYS A 22 2.98 25.04 7.98
C LYS A 22 3.48 25.20 6.54
N ARG A 23 3.43 26.43 6.00
CA ARG A 23 3.93 26.70 4.64
C ARG A 23 5.43 26.47 4.54
N ASP A 24 6.20 26.97 5.50
CA ASP A 24 7.66 26.84 5.49
C ASP A 24 8.10 25.37 5.63
N PHE A 25 7.40 24.57 6.43
CA PHE A 25 7.66 23.15 6.58
C PHE A 25 7.46 22.40 5.25
N ILE A 26 6.31 22.60 4.60
CA ILE A 26 6.01 21.96 3.31
C ILE A 26 7.00 22.43 2.24
N ALA A 27 7.26 23.74 2.16
CA ALA A 27 8.21 24.30 1.20
C ALA A 27 9.61 23.73 1.37
N THR A 28 10.05 23.50 2.61
CA THR A 28 11.34 22.86 2.89
C THR A 28 11.34 21.39 2.43
N LEU A 29 10.27 20.64 2.68
CA LEU A 29 10.14 19.25 2.20
C LEU A 29 10.13 19.14 0.67
N GLU A 30 9.45 20.05 -0.01
CA GLU A 30 9.38 20.05 -1.48
C GLU A 30 10.68 20.54 -2.14
N ALA A 31 11.46 21.36 -1.44
CA ALA A 31 12.76 21.82 -1.91
C ALA A 31 13.82 20.71 -1.84
N GLU A 32 13.63 19.71 -0.99
CA GLU A 32 14.51 18.54 -0.94
C GLU A 32 14.22 17.60 -2.12
N ALA A 33 15.25 17.31 -2.91
CA ALA A 33 15.13 16.35 -4.00
C ALA A 33 15.14 14.92 -3.42
N PHE A 34 14.16 14.11 -3.83
CA PHE A 34 14.17 12.68 -3.54
C PHE A 34 15.10 11.95 -4.54
N ASP A 35 16.03 11.15 -4.00
CA ASP A 35 16.87 10.24 -4.77
C ASP A 35 16.36 8.80 -4.62
N ASP A 36 15.92 8.18 -5.72
CA ASP A 36 15.42 6.81 -5.72
C ASP A 36 16.58 5.81 -5.72
N VAL A 37 17.18 5.63 -4.55
CA VAL A 37 18.36 4.75 -4.35
C VAL A 37 18.02 3.28 -4.64
N VAL A 38 16.79 2.86 -4.33
CA VAL A 38 16.34 1.46 -4.52
C VAL A 38 15.99 1.21 -6.00
N GLY A 39 15.61 2.25 -6.74
CA GLY A 39 15.32 2.18 -8.17
C GLY A 39 14.00 1.48 -8.47
N GLU A 40 13.00 1.67 -7.59
CA GLU A 40 11.67 1.10 -7.80
C GLU A 40 10.91 1.81 -8.92
N THR A 41 11.26 3.08 -9.17
CA THR A 41 10.61 3.88 -10.21
C THR A 41 11.00 3.39 -11.61
N VAL A 42 10.01 2.97 -12.38
CA VAL A 42 10.16 2.70 -13.82
C VAL A 42 9.75 3.91 -14.64
N GLY A 43 10.48 4.20 -15.72
CA GLY A 43 10.16 5.27 -16.64
C GLY A 43 8.83 5.02 -17.37
N LYS A 44 8.14 6.10 -17.79
CA LYS A 44 6.88 5.98 -18.56
C LYS A 44 7.03 5.20 -19.87
N THR A 45 8.21 5.28 -20.49
CA THR A 45 8.54 4.56 -21.73
C THR A 45 8.88 3.11 -21.49
N ASP A 46 9.39 2.80 -20.30
CA ASP A 46 9.80 1.45 -19.90
C ASP A 46 8.64 0.68 -19.25
N TYR A 47 7.59 1.41 -18.85
CA TYR A 47 6.34 0.85 -18.38
C TYR A 47 5.62 0.09 -19.50
N ILE A 48 5.38 -1.20 -19.29
CA ILE A 48 4.59 -2.05 -20.18
C ILE A 48 3.19 -2.23 -19.55
N PRO A 49 2.13 -1.62 -20.10
CA PRO A 49 0.78 -1.79 -19.58
C PRO A 49 0.36 -3.25 -19.61
N LEU A 50 -0.19 -3.73 -18.49
CA LEU A 50 -0.81 -5.05 -18.44
C LEU A 50 -2.11 -4.99 -19.23
N LEU A 51 -2.07 -5.47 -20.48
CA LEU A 51 -3.29 -5.67 -21.25
C LEU A 51 -4.01 -6.89 -20.68
N ASP A 52 -5.28 -6.72 -20.32
CA ASP A 52 -6.14 -7.86 -20.09
C ASP A 52 -6.15 -8.69 -21.40
N VAL A 53 -5.94 -10.00 -21.30
CA VAL A 53 -6.26 -10.92 -22.41
C VAL A 53 -7.77 -10.92 -22.55
N ASP A 54 -8.29 -9.93 -23.26
CA ASP A 54 -9.60 -10.05 -23.87
C ASP A 54 -9.36 -10.76 -25.21
N GLU A 55 -9.79 -12.02 -25.32
CA GLU A 55 -9.58 -12.89 -26.48
C GLU A 55 -10.29 -12.42 -27.78
N LYS A 56 -10.67 -11.14 -27.84
CA LYS A 56 -11.39 -10.50 -28.93
C LYS A 56 -10.80 -9.12 -29.22
N THR A 57 -9.63 -9.13 -29.85
CA THR A 57 -9.18 -8.19 -30.88
C THR A 57 -9.97 -6.88 -31.04
N GLY A 58 -9.30 -5.75 -30.76
CA GLY A 58 -9.44 -4.55 -31.58
C GLY A 58 -10.01 -3.32 -30.87
N SER A 59 -9.20 -2.26 -30.93
CA SER A 59 -9.57 -0.85 -30.74
C SER A 59 -9.75 -0.37 -29.30
N SER A 60 -8.77 0.42 -28.89
CA SER A 60 -8.81 1.41 -27.84
C SER A 60 -10.08 2.27 -27.89
N GLU A 61 -10.88 2.25 -26.83
CA GLU A 61 -11.58 3.44 -26.34
C GLU A 61 -11.99 3.25 -24.87
N SER A 62 -11.39 4.05 -24.00
CA SER A 62 -12.07 4.74 -22.91
C SER A 62 -13.20 3.98 -22.19
N LYS A 63 -12.92 2.82 -21.57
CA LYS A 63 -13.81 2.29 -20.53
C LYS A 63 -13.15 2.42 -19.18
N LYS A 64 -13.52 3.50 -18.48
CA LYS A 64 -13.45 3.60 -17.03
C LYS A 64 -14.09 2.32 -16.47
N LYS A 65 -13.27 1.37 -16.03
CA LYS A 65 -13.75 0.32 -15.14
C LYS A 65 -14.13 1.07 -13.86
N PRO A 66 -15.37 1.00 -13.35
CA PRO A 66 -15.56 1.37 -11.95
C PRO A 66 -14.57 0.50 -11.17
N CYS A 67 -13.69 1.14 -10.41
CA CYS A 67 -12.87 0.47 -9.43
C CYS A 67 -13.87 -0.19 -8.47
N SER A 68 -14.24 -1.44 -8.74
CA SER A 68 -15.10 -2.20 -7.86
C SER A 68 -14.23 -2.64 -6.71
N ASP A 69 -14.11 -1.73 -5.75
CA ASP A 69 -13.82 -2.01 -4.35
C ASP A 69 -14.94 -2.91 -3.83
N THR A 70 -14.85 -4.21 -4.14
CA THR A 70 -15.70 -5.22 -3.53
C THR A 70 -14.84 -5.98 -2.53
N ARG A 71 -14.72 -5.38 -1.34
CA ARG A 71 -14.88 -6.14 -0.09
C ARG A 71 -16.07 -7.08 -0.27
N GLN A 72 -15.82 -8.37 -0.48
CA GLN A 72 -16.79 -9.38 -0.09
C GLN A 72 -16.08 -10.46 0.71
N VAL A 73 -16.40 -10.43 2.00
CA VAL A 73 -16.06 -11.42 2.99
C VAL A 73 -16.85 -12.71 2.67
N GLU A 74 -16.12 -13.83 2.69
CA GLU A 74 -16.54 -15.16 3.14
C GLU A 74 -17.58 -16.00 2.35
N GLY A 75 -17.11 -17.18 1.92
CA GLY A 75 -17.90 -18.29 1.35
C GLY A 75 -17.01 -19.46 0.88
N THR A 76 -16.36 -20.15 1.82
CA THR A 76 -15.50 -21.36 1.72
C THR A 76 -16.12 -22.58 0.99
N PRO A 77 -15.40 -23.72 0.73
CA PRO A 77 -13.98 -23.96 0.46
C PRO A 77 -13.75 -24.86 -0.78
N SER A 78 -12.68 -24.65 -1.57
CA SER A 78 -12.20 -25.69 -2.50
C SER A 78 -10.72 -25.93 -2.27
N SER A 79 -10.44 -27.11 -1.73
CA SER A 79 -9.13 -27.62 -1.32
C SER A 79 -8.20 -27.75 -2.53
N GLN A 80 -7.52 -26.67 -2.89
CA GLN A 80 -6.24 -26.79 -3.58
C GLN A 80 -5.34 -25.65 -3.13
N ALA A 81 -4.47 -25.98 -2.17
CA ALA A 81 -3.43 -25.10 -1.69
C ALA A 81 -2.43 -24.86 -2.84
N THR A 82 -2.60 -23.77 -3.59
CA THR A 82 -1.49 -23.14 -4.30
C THR A 82 -0.62 -22.46 -3.25
N VAL A 83 0.42 -23.17 -2.84
CA VAL A 83 1.47 -22.67 -1.94
C VAL A 83 2.14 -21.48 -2.62
N LEU A 84 1.81 -20.27 -2.18
CA LEU A 84 2.62 -19.10 -2.45
C LEU A 84 3.93 -19.29 -1.67
N ALA A 85 5.06 -19.36 -2.36
CA ALA A 85 6.38 -19.59 -1.76
C ALA A 85 6.85 -18.43 -0.85
N ASN A 86 6.09 -17.33 -0.77
CA ASN A 86 6.44 -16.11 -0.04
C ASN A 86 5.57 -15.96 1.22
N GLY A 87 5.36 -17.04 1.96
CA GLY A 87 4.36 -17.10 3.04
C GLY A 87 4.80 -17.82 4.30
N ASP A 88 6.09 -17.87 4.61
CA ASP A 88 6.56 -18.44 5.88
C ASP A 88 7.53 -17.48 6.60
N HIS A 89 6.95 -16.55 7.35
CA HIS A 89 7.66 -15.88 8.44
C HIS A 89 7.24 -16.58 9.73
N GLY A 90 8.04 -17.58 10.13
CA GLY A 90 7.84 -18.31 11.37
C GLY A 90 7.86 -17.35 12.56
N ILE A 91 6.70 -17.15 13.18
CA ILE A 91 6.66 -16.57 14.54
C ILE A 91 7.13 -17.66 15.51
N GLU A 92 8.42 -17.63 15.84
CA GLU A 92 8.96 -18.42 16.94
C GLU A 92 8.23 -17.98 18.23
N ARG A 93 7.42 -18.88 18.79
CA ARG A 93 6.87 -18.69 20.14
C ARG A 93 8.02 -18.89 21.12
N ASN A 94 8.50 -17.81 21.72
CA ASN A 94 9.33 -17.88 22.90
C ASN A 94 8.46 -18.40 24.06
N ASP A 95 8.56 -19.70 24.36
CA ASP A 95 8.08 -20.28 25.60
C ASP A 95 9.04 -19.89 26.73
N VAL A 96 8.79 -18.75 27.39
CA VAL A 96 9.43 -18.44 28.68
C VAL A 96 8.84 -19.39 29.72
N THR A 97 9.52 -20.51 29.91
CA THR A 97 9.35 -21.34 31.11
C THR A 97 10.31 -20.77 32.16
N GLU A 98 9.80 -19.98 33.10
CA GLU A 98 10.53 -19.68 34.34
C GLU A 98 9.93 -20.53 35.47
N ALA A 99 10.82 -21.19 36.20
CA ALA A 99 10.58 -22.27 37.16
C ALA A 99 10.17 -21.78 38.57
#